data_AF-A0A379WRG3-F1
#
_entry.id   AF-A0A379WRG3-F1
#
_cell.length_a   1.000
_cell.length_b   1.000
_cell.length_c   1.000
_cell.angle_alpha   90.00
_cell.angle_beta   90.00
_cell.angle_gamma   90.00
#
_symmetry.space_group_name_H-M   'P 1'
#
loop_
_entity.id
_entity.type
_entity.pdbx_description
1 polymer ?
#
loop_
_entity_poly.entity_id
_entity_poly.type
_entity_poly.pdbx_seq_one_letter_code
_entity_poly.pdbx_strand_id
1 'polypeptide(L)'
;MVIDPVEARPFAAIANALLVNVGTLTASRADAMRGAVESAYDAKTPWTLDPVAVGALEFRRRFCLDLLPLRPAAIRGNASEILALSGMALGGRGVDTTEAALAALPAAQALARQIDCIVVVTGEIDYVTNGQRTLSIPAAIR
;
A
#
# COMPACT_ATOMS: atom_id res chain seq x y z
N MET A 1 -19.30 4.64 -0.13
CA MET A 1 -18.00 5.33 -0.11
C MET A 1 -18.16 6.57 0.76
N VAL A 2 -17.43 6.69 1.87
CA VAL A 2 -17.54 7.81 2.81
C VAL A 2 -16.23 8.59 2.73
N ILE A 3 -16.32 9.87 2.36
CA ILE A 3 -15.14 10.70 2.04
C ILE A 3 -15.12 12.03 2.79
N ASP A 4 -16.23 12.38 3.43
CA ASP A 4 -16.28 13.54 4.31
C ASP A 4 -15.44 13.25 5.56
N PRO A 5 -14.53 14.14 5.98
CA PRO A 5 -13.64 13.87 7.11
C PRO A 5 -14.37 13.68 8.45
N VAL A 6 -15.55 14.27 8.62
CA VAL A 6 -16.37 14.10 9.83
C VAL A 6 -17.03 12.74 9.86
N GLU A 7 -17.52 12.24 8.71
CA GLU A 7 -18.17 10.93 8.62
C GLU A 7 -17.19 9.76 8.49
N ALA A 8 -16.07 9.95 7.78
CA ALA A 8 -15.13 8.88 7.45
C ALA A 8 -14.46 8.30 8.70
N ARG A 9 -14.18 9.15 9.71
CA ARG A 9 -13.58 8.74 10.97
C ARG A 9 -14.46 7.73 11.74
N PRO A 10 -15.69 8.06 12.18
CA PRO A 10 -16.54 7.10 12.89
C PRO A 10 -16.95 5.91 12.02
N PHE A 11 -17.09 6.07 10.70
CA PHE A 11 -17.45 4.97 9.82
C PHE A 11 -16.32 3.92 9.72
N ALA A 12 -15.06 4.34 9.69
CA ALA A 12 -13.92 3.43 9.65
C ALA A 12 -13.80 2.54 10.90
N ALA A 13 -14.22 3.03 12.06
CA ALA A 13 -14.22 2.26 13.31
C ALA A 13 -15.21 1.09 13.31
N ILE A 14 -16.34 1.21 12.61
CA ILE A 14 -17.40 0.20 12.59
C ILE A 14 -17.38 -0.69 11.33
N ALA A 15 -16.58 -0.33 10.34
CA ALA A 15 -16.41 -1.12 9.12
C ALA A 15 -15.69 -2.44 9.41
N ASN A 16 -15.89 -3.44 8.55
CA ASN A 16 -15.12 -4.69 8.65
C ASN A 16 -13.68 -4.54 8.14
N ALA A 17 -13.44 -3.59 7.23
CA ALA A 17 -12.13 -3.22 6.72
C ALA A 17 -12.18 -1.82 6.08
N LEU A 18 -11.02 -1.18 5.96
CA LEU A 18 -10.83 0.10 5.27
C LEU A 18 -9.85 -0.04 4.10
N LEU A 19 -10.14 0.59 2.96
CA LEU A 19 -9.21 0.71 1.83
C LEU A 19 -8.77 2.18 1.67
N VAL A 20 -7.46 2.41 1.57
CA VAL A 20 -6.86 3.71 1.24
C VAL A 20 -6.16 3.60 -0.11
N ASN A 21 -6.75 4.20 -1.14
CA ASN A 21 -6.15 4.32 -2.47
C ASN A 21 -5.82 5.79 -2.77
N VAL A 22 -4.57 6.08 -3.12
CA VAL A 22 -4.06 7.45 -3.31
C VAL A 22 -4.02 7.90 -4.79
N GLY A 23 -4.69 7.17 -5.68
CA GLY A 23 -4.65 7.34 -7.14
C GLY A 23 -5.07 8.71 -7.65
N THR A 24 -5.87 9.44 -6.88
CA THR A 24 -6.33 10.82 -7.17
C THR A 24 -6.26 11.70 -5.91
N LEU A 25 -5.22 11.51 -5.10
CA LEU A 25 -5.05 12.22 -3.82
C LEU A 25 -5.09 13.74 -3.97
N THR A 26 -5.88 14.40 -3.12
CA THR A 26 -5.89 15.84 -2.88
C THR A 26 -5.59 16.13 -1.41
N ALA A 27 -5.24 17.37 -1.05
CA ALA A 27 -5.01 17.75 0.34
C ALA A 27 -6.23 17.46 1.24
N SER A 28 -7.43 17.89 0.84
CA SER A 28 -8.66 17.64 1.61
C SER A 28 -8.99 16.15 1.75
N ARG A 29 -8.69 15.34 0.73
CA ARG A 29 -8.90 13.89 0.81
C ARG A 29 -7.85 13.21 1.69
N ALA A 30 -6.61 13.72 1.70
CA ALA A 30 -5.55 13.22 2.57
C ALA A 30 -5.93 13.37 4.05
N ASP A 31 -6.55 14.49 4.42
CA ASP A 31 -7.03 14.72 5.80
C ASP A 31 -8.12 13.71 6.20
N ALA A 32 -9.12 13.50 5.33
CA ALA A 32 -10.17 12.51 5.57
C ALA A 32 -9.62 11.07 5.66
N MET A 33 -8.71 10.70 4.75
CA MET A 33 -8.05 9.39 4.77
C MET A 33 -7.22 9.19 6.05
N ARG A 34 -6.47 10.21 6.49
CA ARG A 34 -5.68 10.14 7.74
C ARG A 34 -6.59 9.90 8.94
N GLY A 35 -7.67 10.67 9.08
CA GLY A 35 -8.64 10.49 10.17
C GLY A 35 -9.30 9.10 10.15
N ALA A 36 -9.64 8.58 8.97
CA ALA A 36 -10.19 7.24 8.82
C ALA A 36 -9.18 6.14 9.22
N VAL A 37 -7.90 6.27 8.82
CA VAL A 37 -6.85 5.31 9.17
C VAL A 37 -6.55 5.33 10.68
N GLU A 38 -6.44 6.52 11.28
CA GLU A 38 -6.28 6.65 12.74
C GLU A 38 -7.41 5.95 13.48
N SER A 39 -8.66 6.18 13.06
CA SER A 39 -9.81 5.54 13.70
C SER A 39 -9.88 4.03 13.47
N ALA A 40 -9.48 3.55 12.29
CA ALA A 40 -9.38 2.12 12.02
C ALA A 40 -8.29 1.46 12.87
N TYR A 41 -7.14 2.13 13.03
CA TYR A 41 -6.05 1.69 13.88
C TYR A 41 -6.49 1.54 15.35
N ASP A 42 -7.13 2.57 15.90
CA ASP A 42 -7.63 2.57 17.28
C ASP A 42 -8.71 1.50 17.51
N ALA A 43 -9.60 1.29 16.54
CA ALA A 43 -10.66 0.28 16.59
C ALA A 43 -10.19 -1.15 16.26
N LYS A 44 -8.93 -1.32 15.84
CA LYS A 44 -8.37 -2.59 15.31
C LYS A 44 -9.09 -3.08 14.04
N THR A 45 -9.70 -2.18 13.29
CA THR A 45 -10.24 -2.48 11.97
C THR A 45 -9.07 -2.63 10.99
N PRO A 46 -8.93 -3.77 10.29
CA PRO A 46 -7.86 -3.94 9.33
C PRO A 46 -8.01 -2.95 8.17
N TRP A 47 -6.92 -2.28 7.79
CA TRP A 47 -6.92 -1.36 6.66
C TRP A 47 -5.85 -1.71 5.63
N THR A 48 -6.10 -1.40 4.37
CA THR A 48 -5.21 -1.70 3.25
C THR A 48 -4.77 -0.43 2.54
N LEU A 49 -3.53 -0.45 2.06
CA LEU A 49 -2.93 0.64 1.29
C LEU A 49 -2.72 0.23 -0.17
N ASP A 50 -3.21 1.06 -1.08
CA ASP A 50 -2.91 1.03 -2.51
C ASP A 50 -2.15 2.31 -2.89
N PRO A 51 -0.79 2.26 -2.92
CA PRO A 51 0.09 3.41 -3.03
C PRO A 51 0.28 3.84 -4.49
N VAL A 52 -0.83 4.03 -5.22
CA VAL A 52 -0.82 4.34 -6.67
C VAL A 52 0.10 5.52 -7.01
N ALA A 53 1.08 5.27 -7.88
CA ALA A 53 2.08 6.24 -8.35
C ALA A 53 2.97 6.86 -7.27
N VAL A 54 3.17 6.18 -6.14
CA VAL A 54 4.03 6.62 -5.01
C VAL A 54 5.49 6.89 -5.41
N GLY A 55 5.99 6.25 -6.48
CA GLY A 55 7.34 6.48 -6.99
C GLY A 55 7.51 7.72 -7.86
N ALA A 56 6.41 8.24 -8.43
CA ALA A 56 6.46 9.35 -9.39
C ALA A 56 6.04 10.70 -8.78
N LEU A 57 5.25 10.69 -7.69
CA LEU A 57 4.62 11.87 -7.14
C LEU A 57 4.93 12.05 -5.65
N GLU A 58 5.75 13.05 -5.33
CA GLU A 58 6.28 13.28 -3.97
C GLU A 58 5.16 13.48 -2.92
N PHE A 59 4.07 14.17 -3.27
CA PHE A 59 2.95 14.35 -2.35
C PHE A 59 2.32 13.02 -1.92
N ARG A 60 2.12 12.09 -2.87
CA ARG A 60 1.60 10.75 -2.56
C ARG A 60 2.62 9.92 -1.82
N ARG A 61 3.90 10.05 -2.16
CA ARG A 61 5.01 9.40 -1.48
C ARG A 61 5.04 9.72 0.00
N ARG A 62 5.10 11.01 0.32
CA ARG A 62 5.12 11.47 1.70
C ARG A 62 3.87 11.04 2.47
N PHE A 63 2.69 11.20 1.86
CA PHE A 63 1.45 10.76 2.48
C PHE A 63 1.44 9.25 2.79
N CYS A 64 1.86 8.40 1.84
CA CYS A 64 1.92 6.96 2.08
C CYS A 64 2.91 6.60 3.20
N LEU A 65 4.11 7.20 3.19
CA LEU A 65 5.13 6.98 4.22
C LEU A 65 4.64 7.39 5.62
N ASP A 66 3.90 8.50 5.72
CA ASP A 66 3.31 8.97 6.98
C ASP A 66 2.23 8.01 7.54
N LEU A 67 1.61 7.19 6.70
CA LEU A 67 0.59 6.22 7.12
C LEU A 67 1.18 4.86 7.51
N LEU A 68 2.40 4.52 7.07
CA LEU A 68 3.03 3.22 7.37
C LEU A 68 3.15 2.92 8.88
N PRO A 69 3.45 3.89 9.78
CA PRO A 69 3.44 3.65 11.23
C PRO A 69 2.08 3.22 11.79
N LEU A 70 0.98 3.49 11.07
CA LEU A 70 -0.38 3.06 11.44
C LEU A 70 -0.68 1.62 10.99
N ARG A 71 0.36 0.84 10.63
CA ARG A 71 0.35 -0.62 10.45
C ARG A 71 -0.81 -1.13 9.57
N PRO A 72 -0.77 -0.87 8.24
CA PRO A 72 -1.73 -1.48 7.33
C PRO A 72 -1.70 -3.00 7.47
N ALA A 73 -2.85 -3.65 7.38
CA ALA A 73 -2.93 -5.11 7.34
C ALA A 73 -2.32 -5.64 6.03
N ALA A 74 -2.53 -4.92 4.93
CA ALA A 74 -1.91 -5.25 3.65
C ALA A 74 -1.57 -4.00 2.82
N ILE A 75 -0.50 -4.11 2.03
CA ILE A 75 -0.11 -3.15 1.00
C ILE A 75 -0.15 -3.86 -0.34
N ARG A 76 -0.82 -3.29 -1.33
CA ARG A 76 -0.87 -3.84 -2.70
C ARG A 76 -0.39 -2.79 -3.68
N GLY A 77 0.64 -3.09 -4.45
CA GLY A 77 1.13 -2.22 -5.52
C GLY A 77 1.85 -2.99 -6.61
N ASN A 78 2.16 -2.32 -7.71
CA ASN A 78 3.08 -2.88 -8.71
C ASN A 78 4.54 -2.82 -8.24
N ALA A 79 5.45 -3.43 -9.00
CA ALA A 79 6.87 -3.47 -8.67
C ALA A 79 7.48 -2.09 -8.37
N SER A 80 7.23 -1.10 -9.22
CA SER A 80 7.79 0.24 -9.08
C SER A 80 7.28 0.97 -7.83
N GLU A 81 6.01 0.76 -7.48
CA GLU A 81 5.38 1.35 -6.30
C GLU A 81 5.92 0.74 -5.00
N ILE A 82 6.06 -0.59 -4.95
CA ILE A 82 6.61 -1.29 -3.78
C ILE A 82 8.08 -0.94 -3.58
N LEU A 83 8.88 -0.87 -4.65
CA LEU A 83 10.28 -0.43 -4.58
C LEU A 83 10.38 0.99 -4.00
N ALA A 84 9.58 1.93 -4.52
CA ALA A 84 9.57 3.31 -4.06
C ALA A 84 9.12 3.46 -2.59
N LEU A 85 8.12 2.68 -2.17
CA LEU A 85 7.59 2.69 -0.81
C LEU A 85 8.53 2.05 0.20
N SER A 86 9.28 1.02 -0.20
CA SER A 86 10.25 0.32 0.65
C SER A 86 11.51 1.14 0.99
N GLY A 87 11.70 2.29 0.34
CA GLY A 87 12.94 3.08 0.46
C GLY A 87 14.14 2.47 -0.28
N MET A 88 14.04 1.26 -0.83
CA MET A 88 15.05 0.64 -1.69
C MET A 88 14.94 1.13 -3.14
N ALA A 89 14.96 2.45 -3.32
CA ALA A 89 15.04 3.03 -4.65
C ALA A 89 16.46 2.80 -5.22
N LEU A 90 16.63 1.73 -5.99
CA LEU A 90 17.63 1.74 -7.06
C LEU A 90 17.21 2.84 -8.04
N GLY A 91 18.13 3.78 -8.30
CA GLY A 91 17.88 4.99 -9.06
C GLY A 91 17.03 4.75 -10.31
N GLY A 92 15.98 5.56 -10.44
CA GLY A 92 14.95 5.41 -11.45
C GLY A 92 15.52 5.26 -12.86
N ARG A 93 15.45 4.03 -13.36
CA ARG A 93 15.15 3.73 -14.75
C ARG A 93 14.15 2.60 -14.71
N GLY A 94 13.10 2.74 -15.52
CA GLY A 94 11.97 1.81 -15.56
C GLY A 94 12.45 0.37 -15.47
N VAL A 95 11.85 -0.39 -14.55
CA VAL A 95 12.02 -1.83 -14.53
C VAL A 95 11.33 -2.34 -15.79
N ASP A 96 12.05 -2.34 -16.90
CA ASP A 96 11.67 -3.12 -18.06
C ASP A 96 11.73 -4.60 -17.66
N THR A 97 10.93 -5.38 -18.38
CA THR A 97 10.89 -6.84 -18.44
C THR A 97 9.81 -7.53 -17.61
N THR A 98 9.29 -8.57 -18.25
CA THR A 98 8.31 -9.60 -17.89
C THR A 98 8.33 -10.08 -16.42
N GLU A 99 9.41 -9.86 -15.68
CA GLU A 99 9.60 -10.31 -14.30
C GLU A 99 9.68 -9.17 -13.25
N ALA A 100 9.20 -7.97 -13.58
CA ALA A 100 9.28 -6.81 -12.68
C ALA A 100 8.76 -7.10 -11.25
N ALA A 101 7.68 -7.88 -11.10
CA ALA A 101 7.15 -8.25 -9.79
C ALA A 101 8.11 -9.15 -8.98
N LEU A 102 8.83 -10.07 -9.63
CA LEU A 102 9.86 -10.88 -8.99
C LEU A 102 11.05 -10.02 -8.56
N ALA A 103 11.47 -9.06 -9.39
CA ALA A 103 12.56 -8.15 -9.07
C ALA A 103 12.27 -7.28 -7.82
N ALA A 104 10.99 -6.95 -7.56
CA ALA A 104 10.57 -6.21 -6.38
C ALA A 104 10.30 -7.10 -5.15
N LEU A 105 10.40 -8.42 -5.25
CA LEU A 105 10.13 -9.34 -4.13
C LEU A 105 11.02 -9.10 -2.90
N PRO A 106 12.36 -8.86 -3.03
CA PRO A 106 13.18 -8.53 -1.87
C PRO A 106 12.71 -7.26 -1.15
N ALA A 107 12.24 -6.27 -1.91
CA ALA A 107 11.69 -5.04 -1.38
C ALA A 107 10.37 -5.28 -0.63
N ALA A 108 9.48 -6.08 -1.21
CA ALA A 108 8.24 -6.49 -0.57
C ALA A 108 8.48 -7.24 0.73
N GLN A 109 9.43 -8.19 0.76
CA GLN A 109 9.76 -8.96 1.95
C GLN A 109 10.33 -8.09 3.07
N ALA A 110 11.21 -7.14 2.75
CA ALA A 110 11.75 -6.23 3.75
C ALA A 110 10.67 -5.29 4.30
N LEU A 111 9.83 -4.72 3.44
CA LEU A 111 8.72 -3.85 3.83
C LEU A 111 7.73 -4.60 4.73
N ALA A 112 7.37 -5.82 4.36
CA ALA A 112 6.51 -6.70 5.14
C ALA A 112 7.09 -6.96 6.55
N ARG A 113 8.39 -7.25 6.67
CA ARG A 113 9.06 -7.43 7.97
C ARG A 113 9.13 -6.14 8.79
N GLN A 114 9.41 -5.01 8.15
CA GLN A 114 9.60 -3.73 8.84
C GLN A 114 8.32 -3.23 9.50
N ILE A 115 7.18 -3.44 8.84
CA ILE A 115 5.88 -2.91 9.27
C ILE A 115 4.99 -4.00 9.88
N ASP A 116 5.39 -5.26 9.73
CA ASP A 116 4.64 -6.46 10.12
C ASP A 116 3.26 -6.44 9.45
N CYS A 117 3.28 -6.51 8.11
CA CYS A 117 2.11 -6.51 7.24
C CYS A 117 2.26 -7.50 6.07
N ILE A 118 1.18 -7.71 5.33
CA ILE A 118 1.21 -8.45 4.05
C ILE A 118 1.54 -7.47 2.92
N VAL A 119 2.47 -7.82 2.04
CA VAL A 119 2.76 -7.06 0.82
C VAL A 119 2.42 -7.91 -0.40
N VAL A 120 1.66 -7.32 -1.31
CA VAL A 120 1.26 -7.90 -2.60
C VAL A 120 1.94 -7.10 -3.71
N VAL A 121 2.83 -7.72 -4.45
CA VAL A 121 3.44 -7.16 -5.66
C VAL A 121 2.72 -7.73 -6.87
N THR A 122 1.96 -6.88 -7.58
CA THR A 122 1.19 -7.35 -8.74
C THR A 122 1.96 -7.27 -10.05
N GLY A 123 1.76 -8.25 -10.93
CA GLY A 123 2.40 -8.38 -12.24
C GLY A 123 1.72 -9.41 -13.15
N GLU A 124 2.47 -10.08 -14.02
CA GLU A 124 2.03 -11.29 -14.73
C GLU A 124 1.88 -12.48 -13.77
N ILE A 125 2.76 -12.52 -12.77
CA ILE A 125 2.64 -13.35 -11.58
C ILE A 125 2.60 -12.39 -10.40
N ASP A 126 1.57 -12.52 -9.58
CA ASP A 126 1.46 -11.79 -8.33
C ASP A 126 2.25 -12.51 -7.23
N TYR A 127 3.01 -11.76 -6.45
CA TYR A 127 3.72 -12.28 -5.28
C TYR A 127 3.12 -11.71 -4.00
N VAL A 128 2.74 -12.59 -3.09
CA VAL A 128 2.18 -12.23 -1.77
C VAL A 128 3.15 -12.69 -0.69
N THR A 129 3.61 -11.78 0.16
CA THR A 129 4.56 -12.11 1.23
C THR A 129 4.21 -11.43 2.56
N ASN A 130 4.44 -12.14 3.66
CA ASN A 130 4.47 -11.55 5.01
C ASN A 130 5.91 -11.30 5.49
N GLY A 131 6.90 -11.36 4.59
CA GLY A 131 8.32 -11.17 4.90
C GLY A 131 9.07 -12.44 5.34
N GLN A 132 8.36 -13.54 5.61
CA GLN A 132 8.95 -14.85 5.91
C GLN A 132 8.52 -15.91 4.90
N ARG A 133 7.21 -15.95 4.61
CA ARG A 133 6.59 -16.82 3.61
C ARG A 133 6.23 -15.98 2.40
N THR A 134 6.41 -16.56 1.22
CA THR A 134 5.97 -15.98 -0.06
C THR A 134 5.12 -17.00 -0.81
N LEU A 135 4.02 -16.54 -1.38
CA LEU A 135 3.18 -17.28 -2.31
C LEU A 135 3.23 -16.56 -3.67
N SER A 136 3.27 -17.34 -4.76
CA SER A 136 3.10 -16.83 -6.12
C SER A 136 1.74 -17.25 -6.66
N ILE A 137 1.09 -16.34 -7.37
CA ILE A 137 -0.23 -16.54 -7.97
C ILE A 137 -0.10 -16.14 -9.44
N PRO A 138 -0.20 -17.07 -10.41
CA PRO A 138 -0.29 -16.72 -11.82
C PRO A 138 -1.52 -15.84 -12.04
N ALA A 139 -1.42 -14.80 -12.87
CA ALA A 139 -2.60 -14.02 -13.22
C ALA A 139 -3.66 -14.95 -13.83
N ALA A 140 -4.86 -14.97 -13.26
CA ALA A 140 -6.02 -15.47 -13.98
C ALA A 140 -6.17 -14.60 -15.24
N ILE A 141 -6.36 -15.24 -16.39
CA ILE A 141 -6.53 -14.62 -17.72
C ILE A 141 -7.27 -13.27 -17.58
N ARG A 142 -6.56 -12.16 -17.85
CA ARG A 142 -7.12 -10.79 -17.78
C ARG A 142 -7.98 -10.49 -18.99
#